data_AF-A0A928C2B1-F1
#
_entry.id   AF-A0A928C2B1-F1
#
_cell.length_a   1.000
_cell.length_b   1.000
_cell.length_c   1.000
_cell.angle_alpha   90.00
_cell.angle_beta   90.00
_cell.angle_gamma   90.00
#
_symmetry.space_group_name_H-M   'P 1'
#
loop_
_entity.id
_entity.type
_entity.pdbx_description
1 polymer ?
#
loop_
_entity_poly.entity_id
_entity_poly.type
_entity_poly.pdbx_seq_one_letter_code
_entity_poly.pdbx_strand_id
1 'polypeptide(L)'
;MVLKRYEIKNYSEYIIDVSVGKRKFSIPFTGGALTNRGSIPASYTTNNGIIQYAIENSKYFASGKIYLAKETKTGDDIKSTPQAATQATNNKKSSGEVKTLKKVKVSDLQEAKNYLIEKYNVNSLSLRGEKTITEQAKILGIEFIID
;
A
#
# COMPACT_ATOMS: atom_id res chain seq x y z
N MET A 1 9.96 14.44 2.30
CA MET A 1 10.61 13.13 2.55
C MET A 1 10.16 12.14 1.48
N VAL A 2 10.98 11.16 1.11
CA VAL A 2 10.62 10.19 0.05
C VAL A 2 10.36 8.82 0.68
N LEU A 3 9.18 8.26 0.45
CA LEU A 3 8.83 6.91 0.87
C LEU A 3 9.17 5.93 -0.25
N LYS A 4 10.02 4.94 0.03
CA LYS A 4 10.41 3.90 -0.94
C LYS A 4 9.98 2.52 -0.44
N ARG A 5 9.45 1.70 -1.36
CA ARG A 5 9.09 0.31 -1.16
C ARG A 5 10.03 -0.57 -1.98
N TYR A 6 10.74 -1.45 -1.29
CA TYR A 6 11.63 -2.44 -1.86
C TYR A 6 10.97 -3.82 -1.79
N GLU A 7 11.26 -4.66 -2.77
CA GLU A 7 10.78 -6.04 -2.83
C GLU A 7 11.93 -7.00 -3.08
N ILE A 8 11.83 -8.22 -2.54
CA ILE A 8 12.83 -9.26 -2.72
C ILE A 8 12.24 -10.43 -3.52
N LYS A 9 12.93 -10.80 -4.60
CA LYS A 9 12.46 -11.81 -5.54
C LYS A 9 12.53 -13.22 -4.92
N ASN A 10 11.47 -14.01 -5.12
CA ASN A 10 11.38 -15.43 -4.75
C ASN A 10 11.45 -15.76 -3.25
N TYR A 11 11.37 -14.77 -2.36
CA TYR A 11 11.28 -15.00 -0.92
C TYR A 11 9.94 -14.51 -0.40
N SER A 12 9.28 -15.31 0.44
CA SER A 12 8.09 -14.93 1.18
C SER A 12 8.40 -14.10 2.42
N GLU A 13 9.55 -14.38 3.05
CA GLU A 13 10.13 -13.63 4.16
C GLU A 13 11.65 -13.70 4.04
N TYR A 14 12.36 -12.59 4.31
CA TYR A 14 13.82 -12.57 4.30
C TYR A 14 14.35 -11.39 5.11
N ILE A 15 15.34 -11.63 5.96
CA ILE A 15 16.05 -10.55 6.68
C ILE A 15 17.39 -10.34 5.99
N ILE A 16 17.68 -9.09 5.64
CA ILE A 16 19.01 -8.71 5.14
C ILE A 16 19.76 -7.91 6.17
N ASP A 17 21.06 -8.15 6.26
CA ASP A 17 21.98 -7.31 6.99
C ASP A 17 22.73 -6.42 6.00
N VAL A 18 22.49 -5.12 6.09
CA VAL A 18 23.19 -4.10 5.29
C VAL A 18 24.00 -3.22 6.21
N SER A 19 25.17 -2.79 5.76
CA SER A 19 26.05 -1.91 6.53
C SER A 19 26.24 -0.58 5.82
N VAL A 20 26.14 0.51 6.57
CA VAL A 20 26.51 1.86 6.11
C VAL A 20 27.59 2.39 7.03
N GLY A 21 28.82 2.50 6.50
CA GLY A 21 29.99 2.83 7.29
C GLY A 21 30.19 1.81 8.42
N LYS A 22 30.15 2.28 9.68
CA LYS A 22 30.32 1.45 10.88
C LYS A 22 29.01 0.87 11.45
N ARG A 23 27.85 1.24 10.89
CA ARG A 23 26.53 0.81 11.39
C ARG A 23 26.01 -0.35 10.56
N LYS A 24 25.38 -1.32 11.21
CA LYS A 24 24.66 -2.44 10.59
C LYS A 24 23.17 -2.27 10.82
N PHE A 25 22.38 -2.57 9.80
CA PHE A 25 20.92 -2.55 9.83
C PHE A 25 20.40 -3.90 9.39
N SER A 26 19.55 -4.50 10.22
CA SER A 26 18.82 -5.71 9.87
C SER A 26 17.42 -5.31 9.39
N ILE A 27 17.13 -5.59 8.13
CA ILE A 27 15.92 -5.13 7.44
C ILE A 27 15.06 -6.36 7.14
N PRO A 28 13.89 -6.50 7.80
CA PRO A 28 12.98 -7.60 7.55
C PRO A 28 12.08 -7.31 6.35
N PHE A 29 12.20 -8.12 5.30
CA PHE A 29 11.23 -8.18 4.21
C PHE A 29 10.18 -9.23 4.57
N THR A 30 8.90 -8.83 4.56
CA THR A 30 7.78 -9.69 4.96
C THR A 30 6.59 -9.53 4.02
N GLY A 31 5.58 -10.37 4.22
CA GLY A 31 4.32 -10.31 3.47
C GLY A 31 4.38 -10.88 2.06
N GLY A 32 5.43 -11.63 1.72
CA GLY A 32 5.45 -12.45 0.53
C GLY A 32 4.79 -13.82 0.78
N ALA A 33 4.49 -14.53 -0.29
CA ALA A 33 3.88 -15.85 -0.23
C ALA A 33 4.34 -16.71 -1.40
N LEU A 34 4.64 -17.98 -1.15
CA LEU A 34 4.91 -18.95 -2.20
C LEU A 34 3.63 -19.76 -2.45
N THR A 35 3.05 -19.61 -3.64
CA THR A 35 1.86 -20.36 -4.04
C THR A 35 2.17 -21.25 -5.24
N ASN A 36 1.41 -22.32 -5.45
CA ASN A 36 1.56 -23.17 -6.64
C ASN A 36 1.37 -22.42 -7.98
N ARG A 37 0.79 -21.21 -7.96
CA ARG A 37 0.55 -20.38 -9.14
C ARG A 37 1.60 -19.28 -9.33
N GLY A 38 2.52 -19.12 -8.40
CA GLY A 38 3.55 -18.09 -8.45
C GLY A 38 3.97 -17.60 -7.06
N SER A 39 4.93 -16.70 -7.07
CA SER A 39 5.53 -16.15 -5.86
C SER A 39 5.14 -14.68 -5.71
N ILE A 40 4.47 -14.35 -4.61
CA ILE A 40 4.30 -12.97 -4.16
C ILE A 40 5.60 -12.59 -3.42
N PRO A 41 6.36 -11.59 -3.89
CA PRO A 41 7.62 -11.21 -3.26
C PRO A 41 7.41 -10.53 -1.91
N ALA A 42 8.33 -10.77 -0.97
CA ALA A 42 8.34 -10.06 0.29
C ALA A 42 8.76 -8.60 0.08
N SER A 43 8.27 -7.71 0.94
CA SER A 43 8.43 -6.28 0.76
C SER A 43 8.84 -5.55 2.04
N TYR A 44 9.51 -4.42 1.86
CA TYR A 44 9.91 -3.53 2.94
C TYR A 44 9.73 -2.07 2.52
N THR A 45 9.04 -1.28 3.34
CA THR A 45 8.77 0.13 3.05
C THR A 45 9.45 1.01 4.10
N THR A 46 10.17 2.03 3.65
CA THR A 46 10.90 2.94 4.54
C THR A 46 11.00 4.35 3.97
N ASN A 47 10.90 5.36 4.83
CA ASN A 47 11.18 6.76 4.53
C ASN A 47 12.59 7.19 5.01
N ASN A 48 13.34 6.28 5.65
CA ASN A 48 14.65 6.59 6.19
C ASN A 48 15.71 6.57 5.08
N GLY A 49 16.24 7.75 4.74
CA GLY A 49 17.24 7.90 3.68
C GLY A 49 18.52 7.07 3.90
N ILE A 50 18.92 6.81 5.14
CA ILE A 50 20.10 5.96 5.45
C ILE A 50 19.82 4.52 5.07
N ILE A 51 18.63 4.00 5.41
CA ILE A 51 18.23 2.63 5.09
C ILE A 51 18.03 2.47 3.57
N GLN A 52 17.44 3.47 2.91
CA GLN A 52 17.30 3.49 1.45
C GLN A 52 18.68 3.41 0.78
N TYR A 53 19.60 4.29 1.17
CA TYR A 53 20.98 4.27 0.69
C TYR A 53 21.69 2.94 0.97
N ALA A 54 21.44 2.33 2.15
CA ALA A 54 22.01 1.04 2.52
C ALA A 54 21.55 -0.09 1.60
N ILE A 55 20.24 -0.13 1.29
CA ILE A 55 19.66 -1.14 0.40
C ILE A 55 20.20 -0.95 -1.02
N GLU A 56 20.14 0.27 -1.54
CA GLU A 56 20.54 0.60 -2.92
C GLU A 56 22.04 0.34 -3.17
N ASN A 57 22.90 0.54 -2.17
CA ASN A 57 24.34 0.22 -2.26
C ASN A 57 24.68 -1.22 -1.83
N SER A 58 23.68 -2.04 -1.46
CA SER A 58 23.94 -3.41 -1.06
C SER A 58 24.17 -4.32 -2.27
N LYS A 59 24.94 -5.38 -2.06
CA LYS A 59 25.10 -6.50 -3.00
C LYS A 59 23.78 -7.16 -3.40
N TYR A 60 22.74 -7.07 -2.57
CA TYR A 60 21.42 -7.62 -2.88
C TYR A 60 20.67 -6.80 -3.93
N PHE A 61 20.84 -5.48 -3.92
CA PHE A 61 20.28 -4.59 -4.94
C PHE A 61 21.09 -4.68 -6.25
N ALA A 62 22.43 -4.66 -6.16
CA ALA A 62 23.30 -4.80 -7.33
C ALA A 62 23.13 -6.14 -8.06
N SER A 63 22.86 -7.23 -7.34
CA SER A 63 22.56 -8.54 -7.94
C SER A 63 21.14 -8.68 -8.48
N GLY A 64 20.29 -7.66 -8.33
CA GLY A 64 18.88 -7.69 -8.73
C GLY A 64 17.99 -8.60 -7.87
N LYS A 65 18.49 -9.08 -6.72
CA LYS A 65 17.66 -9.82 -5.75
C LYS A 65 16.60 -8.92 -5.12
N ILE A 66 16.97 -7.65 -4.87
CA ILE A 66 16.09 -6.61 -4.34
C ILE A 66 15.91 -5.54 -5.42
N TYR A 67 14.70 -5.04 -5.57
CA TYR A 67 14.38 -3.96 -6.49
C TYR A 67 13.43 -2.95 -5.85
N LEU A 68 13.45 -1.73 -6.39
CA LEU A 68 12.53 -0.65 -5.99
C LEU A 68 11.18 -0.89 -6.67
N ALA A 69 10.16 -1.20 -5.89
CA ALA A 69 8.80 -1.43 -6.38
C ALA A 69 7.97 -0.14 -6.46
N LYS A 70 8.18 0.79 -5.52
CA LYS A 70 7.46 2.07 -5.49
C LYS A 70 8.25 3.17 -4.82
N GLU A 71 8.21 4.37 -5.39
CA GLU A 71 8.70 5.60 -4.77
C GLU A 71 7.53 6.60 -4.68
N THR A 72 7.39 7.27 -3.54
CA THR A 72 6.38 8.32 -3.35
C THR A 72 7.04 9.51 -2.67
N LYS A 73 7.09 10.65 -3.36
CA LYS A 73 7.56 11.92 -2.78
C LYS A 73 6.43 12.48 -1.91
N THR A 74 6.73 12.81 -0.65
CA THR A 74 5.81 13.58 0.20
C THR A 74 5.84 15.02 -0.29
N GLY A 75 4.90 15.37 -1.17
CA GLY A 75 4.76 16.66 -1.84
C GLY A 75 4.33 16.43 -3.29
N ASP A 76 3.06 16.70 -3.57
CA ASP A 76 2.45 16.86 -4.89
C ASP A 76 2.17 15.57 -5.72
N ASP A 77 0.88 15.25 -5.79
CA ASP A 77 0.11 14.91 -6.99
C ASP A 77 0.50 13.70 -7.89
N ILE A 78 -0.21 12.59 -7.62
CA ILE A 78 -0.97 11.74 -8.57
C ILE A 78 -0.32 11.16 -9.85
N LYS A 79 -0.49 9.83 -9.96
CA LYS A 79 -0.52 8.93 -11.14
C LYS A 79 0.82 8.57 -11.79
N SER A 80 1.25 7.33 -11.54
CA SER A 80 1.32 6.36 -12.64
C SER A 80 1.01 4.95 -12.17
N THR A 81 0.28 4.29 -13.06
CA THR A 81 -0.51 3.07 -12.97
C THR A 81 0.31 1.78 -12.95
N PRO A 82 -0.32 0.66 -12.57
CA PRO A 82 0.31 -0.63 -12.34
C PRO A 82 0.44 -1.47 -13.62
N GLN A 83 1.56 -2.18 -13.76
CA GLN A 83 1.70 -3.38 -14.60
C GLN A 83 2.95 -4.14 -14.08
N ALA A 84 2.91 -5.40 -13.67
CA ALA A 84 2.03 -6.49 -14.07
C ALA A 84 1.72 -7.48 -12.92
N ALA A 85 0.44 -7.88 -12.85
CA ALA A 85 -0.17 -9.20 -12.54
C ALA A 85 0.45 -10.07 -11.40
N THR A 86 -0.27 -10.61 -10.40
CA THR A 86 -1.66 -11.10 -10.37
C THR A 86 -2.14 -11.36 -8.91
N GLN A 87 -3.22 -10.68 -8.51
CA GLN A 87 -4.39 -11.10 -7.69
C GLN A 87 -4.29 -11.77 -6.28
N ALA A 88 -4.92 -11.06 -5.31
CA ALA A 88 -5.82 -11.50 -4.21
C ALA A 88 -5.18 -12.24 -2.99
N THR A 89 -5.41 -11.93 -1.70
CA THR A 89 -6.56 -11.37 -0.94
C THR A 89 -6.14 -10.80 0.46
N ASN A 90 -6.80 -9.72 0.91
CA ASN A 90 -7.22 -9.31 2.29
C ASN A 90 -6.49 -9.90 3.53
N ASN A 91 -6.16 -9.20 4.64
CA ASN A 91 -6.89 -8.15 5.34
C ASN A 91 -6.06 -7.57 6.53
N LYS A 92 -6.28 -6.27 6.87
CA LYS A 92 -6.03 -5.58 8.18
C LYS A 92 -4.59 -5.54 8.73
N LYS A 93 -4.01 -4.45 9.28
CA LYS A 93 -4.46 -3.18 9.87
C LYS A 93 -3.17 -2.35 10.02
N SER A 94 -3.13 -1.05 9.76
CA SER A 94 -2.99 -0.05 10.84
C SER A 94 -3.14 1.36 10.29
N SER A 95 -4.08 2.06 10.93
CA SER A 95 -4.45 3.45 10.73
C SER A 95 -3.41 4.37 11.35
N GLY A 96 -3.01 5.39 10.61
CA GLY A 96 -2.25 6.56 11.05
C GLY A 96 -2.70 7.72 10.18
N GLU A 97 -3.77 8.37 10.63
CA GLU A 97 -4.64 9.29 9.89
C GLU A 97 -3.96 10.64 9.59
N VAL A 98 -3.80 10.95 8.29
CA VAL A 98 -3.75 12.34 7.79
C VAL A 98 -4.86 12.47 6.75
N LYS A 99 -5.94 13.14 7.15
CA LYS A 99 -7.18 13.35 6.39
C LYS A 99 -6.90 13.96 5.02
N THR A 100 -7.00 13.16 3.96
CA THR A 100 -7.25 13.65 2.61
C THR A 100 -8.67 13.25 2.25
N LEU A 101 -9.63 14.14 2.49
CA LEU A 101 -11.05 13.91 2.25
C LEU A 101 -11.30 13.96 0.73
N LYS A 102 -11.55 12.81 0.10
CA LYS A 102 -12.00 12.73 -1.30
C LYS A 102 -13.48 13.04 -1.36
N LYS A 103 -13.84 14.19 -1.93
CA LYS A 103 -15.23 14.61 -2.13
C LYS A 103 -15.80 13.91 -3.36
N VAL A 104 -16.91 13.19 -3.20
CA VAL A 104 -17.59 12.46 -4.28
C VAL A 104 -19.01 12.99 -4.38
N LYS A 105 -19.35 13.53 -5.55
CA LYS A 105 -20.72 13.94 -5.86
C LYS A 105 -21.55 12.71 -6.21
N VAL A 106 -22.73 12.61 -5.64
CA VAL A 106 -23.68 11.51 -5.85
C VAL A 106 -25.08 12.08 -5.97
N SER A 107 -25.91 11.47 -6.79
CA SER A 107 -27.29 11.95 -7.00
C SER A 107 -28.23 11.52 -5.86
N ASP A 108 -27.92 10.42 -5.17
CA ASP A 108 -28.74 9.86 -4.09
C ASP A 108 -27.91 8.97 -3.14
N LEU A 109 -28.46 8.67 -1.95
CA LEU A 109 -27.91 7.73 -0.98
C LEU A 109 -27.62 6.33 -1.56
N GLN A 110 -28.45 5.85 -2.51
CA GLN A 110 -28.19 4.58 -3.20
C GLN A 110 -26.94 4.64 -4.07
N GLU A 111 -26.68 5.78 -4.69
CA GLU A 111 -25.49 5.98 -5.51
C GLU A 111 -24.23 6.05 -4.64
N ALA A 112 -24.30 6.70 -3.47
CA ALA A 112 -23.24 6.65 -2.45
C ALA A 112 -22.93 5.22 -2.03
N LYS A 113 -23.97 4.42 -1.77
CA LYS A 113 -23.83 3.00 -1.41
C LYS A 113 -23.19 2.20 -2.54
N ASN A 114 -23.69 2.32 -3.77
CA ASN A 114 -23.13 1.61 -4.93
C ASN A 114 -21.68 2.01 -5.17
N TYR A 115 -21.34 3.28 -5.00
CA TYR A 115 -19.96 3.76 -5.11
C TYR A 115 -19.02 3.09 -4.10
N LEU A 116 -19.45 2.92 -2.84
CA LEU A 116 -18.66 2.20 -1.82
C LEU A 116 -18.51 0.72 -2.15
N ILE A 117 -19.55 0.09 -2.71
CA ILE A 117 -19.53 -1.32 -3.12
C ILE A 117 -18.59 -1.49 -4.33
N GLU A 118 -18.71 -0.67 -5.36
CA GLU A 118 -17.93 -0.85 -6.60
C GLU A 118 -16.47 -0.41 -6.46
N LYS A 119 -16.20 0.73 -5.82
CA LYS A 119 -14.82 1.28 -5.72
C LYS A 119 -14.02 0.67 -4.58
N TYR A 120 -14.69 0.34 -3.48
CA TYR A 120 -14.03 -0.10 -2.24
C TYR A 120 -14.40 -1.53 -1.85
N ASN A 121 -15.20 -2.23 -2.66
CA ASN A 121 -15.62 -3.61 -2.43
C ASN A 121 -16.23 -3.81 -1.02
N VAL A 122 -16.97 -2.78 -0.55
CA VAL A 122 -17.66 -2.81 0.75
C VAL A 122 -18.87 -3.73 0.66
N ASN A 123 -19.10 -4.52 1.71
CA ASN A 123 -20.25 -5.41 1.76
C ASN A 123 -21.56 -4.61 1.85
N SER A 124 -22.48 -4.84 0.91
CA SER A 124 -23.80 -4.19 0.86
C SER A 124 -24.64 -4.42 2.12
N LEU A 125 -24.41 -5.53 2.83
CA LEU A 125 -25.06 -5.85 4.11
C LEU A 125 -24.64 -4.92 5.24
N SER A 126 -23.47 -4.29 5.15
CA SER A 126 -22.97 -3.30 6.11
C SER A 126 -23.43 -1.87 5.79
N LEU A 127 -24.04 -1.66 4.61
CA LEU A 127 -24.52 -0.36 4.11
C LEU A 127 -26.05 -0.34 4.06
N ARG A 128 -26.69 -0.66 5.20
CA ARG A 128 -28.17 -0.76 5.30
C ARG A 128 -28.85 0.56 5.63
N GLY A 129 -28.11 1.57 6.07
CA GLY A 129 -28.67 2.88 6.40
C GLY A 129 -27.70 4.03 6.15
N GLU A 130 -28.24 5.24 6.03
CA GLU A 130 -27.49 6.48 5.79
C GLU A 130 -26.31 6.64 6.76
N LYS A 131 -26.54 6.44 8.06
CA LYS A 131 -25.48 6.52 9.08
C LYS A 131 -24.30 5.59 8.76
N THR A 132 -24.60 4.34 8.41
CA THR A 132 -23.57 3.34 8.08
C THR A 132 -22.81 3.67 6.79
N ILE A 133 -23.50 4.28 5.81
CA ILE A 133 -22.89 4.69 4.54
C ILE A 133 -21.93 5.85 4.79
N THR A 134 -22.33 6.87 5.54
CA THR A 134 -21.51 8.04 5.84
C THR A 134 -20.33 7.70 6.74
N GLU A 135 -20.52 6.85 7.76
CA GLU A 135 -19.40 6.37 8.59
C GLU A 135 -18.40 5.57 7.77
N GLN A 136 -18.87 4.66 6.92
CA GLN A 136 -17.99 3.87 6.08
C GLN A 136 -17.26 4.74 5.05
N ALA A 137 -17.93 5.74 4.48
CA ALA A 137 -17.33 6.75 3.63
C ALA A 137 -16.22 7.50 4.37
N LYS A 138 -16.50 7.98 5.59
CA LYS A 138 -15.54 8.71 6.43
C LYS A 138 -14.33 7.86 6.82
N ILE A 139 -14.54 6.59 7.15
CA ILE A 139 -13.46 5.61 7.41
C ILE A 139 -12.57 5.45 6.18
N LEU A 140 -13.15 5.48 4.99
CA LEU A 140 -12.44 5.41 3.71
C LEU A 140 -11.91 6.77 3.24
N GLY A 141 -12.11 7.84 4.02
CA GLY A 141 -11.69 9.20 3.69
C GLY A 141 -12.49 9.83 2.56
N ILE A 142 -13.77 9.48 2.42
CA ILE A 142 -14.68 9.95 1.38
C ILE A 142 -15.79 10.78 2.03
N GLU A 143 -16.14 11.89 1.40
CA GLU A 143 -17.28 12.72 1.77
C GLU A 143 -18.24 12.78 0.59
N PHE A 144 -19.45 12.28 0.77
CA PHE A 144 -20.49 12.33 -0.25
C PHE A 144 -21.19 13.68 -0.19
N ILE A 145 -21.30 14.34 -1.33
CA ILE A 145 -22.10 15.55 -1.51
C ILE A 145 -23.29 15.13 -2.37
N ILE A 146 -24.49 15.18 -1.79
CA ILE A 146 -25.75 14.94 -2.48
C ILE A 146 -26.20 16.27 -3.08
N ASP A 147 -26.49 16.28 -4.38
CA ASP A 147 -27.00 17.45 -5.13
C ASP A 147 -28.52 17.32 -5.32
#